data_AF-A0A1W9ILM0-F1
#
_entry.id   AF-A0A1W9ILM0-F1
#
_cell.length_a   1.000
_cell.length_b   1.000
_cell.length_c   1.000
_cell.angle_alpha   90.00
_cell.angle_beta   90.00
_cell.angle_gamma   90.00
#
_symmetry.space_group_name_H-M   'P 1'
#
loop_
_entity.id
_entity.type
_entity.pdbx_description
1 polymer ?
#
loop_
_entity_poly.entity_id
_entity_poly.type
_entity_poly.pdbx_seq_one_letter_code
_entity_poly.pdbx_strand_id
1 'polypeptide(L)' 'MQCPLCAAENDDRALVCRSCGRDIAIPASLLAERDMLKAKREGLMRELEQVHARLHRSGRPS' A
#
# COMPACT_ATOMS: atom_id res chain seq x y z
N MET A 1 -6.79 4.96 -20.32
CA MET A 1 -5.62 4.86 -19.43
C MET A 1 -4.38 4.41 -20.20
N GLN A 2 -3.19 4.85 -19.77
CA GLN A 2 -1.93 4.45 -20.40
C GLN A 2 -1.38 3.18 -19.77
N CYS A 3 -0.99 2.19 -20.58
CA CYS A 3 -0.33 0.97 -20.09
C CYS A 3 1.02 1.34 -19.45
N PRO A 4 1.26 0.99 -18.18
CA PRO A 4 2.50 1.35 -17.48
C PRO A 4 3.73 0.62 -18.00
N LEU A 5 3.58 -0.41 -18.84
CA LEU A 5 4.69 -1.22 -19.35
C LEU A 5 5.09 -0.90 -20.78
N CYS A 6 4.11 -0.67 -21.67
CA CYS A 6 4.38 -0.42 -23.09
C CYS A 6 3.92 0.96 -23.57
N ALA A 7 3.41 1.80 -22.67
CA ALA A 7 2.94 3.16 -22.94
C ALA A 7 1.75 3.29 -23.91
N ALA A 8 1.18 2.18 -24.41
CA ALA A 8 0.01 2.21 -25.29
C ALA A 8 -1.25 2.71 -24.56
N GLU A 9 -2.11 3.43 -25.29
CA GLU A 9 -3.41 3.87 -24.80
C GLU A 9 -4.44 2.73 -24.84
N ASN A 10 -5.18 2.58 -23.75
CA ASN A 10 -6.24 1.58 -23.56
C ASN A 10 -7.48 2.26 -22.97
N ASP A 11 -8.63 1.60 -23.08
CA ASP A 11 -9.85 2.02 -22.38
C ASP A 11 -9.62 2.10 -20.86
N ASP A 12 -10.27 3.03 -20.16
CA ASP A 12 -10.12 3.20 -18.70
C ASP A 12 -10.61 1.99 -17.89
N ARG A 13 -11.43 1.13 -18.49
CA ARG A 13 -11.94 -0.11 -17.90
C ARG A 13 -11.20 -1.36 -18.41
N ALA A 14 -10.16 -1.19 -19.23
CA ALA A 14 -9.40 -2.32 -19.77
C ALA A 14 -8.70 -3.09 -18.64
N LEU A 15 -8.96 -4.41 -18.56
CA LEU A 15 -8.28 -5.28 -17.59
C LEU A 15 -6.89 -5.70 -18.08
N VAL A 16 -6.74 -5.83 -19.40
CA VAL A 16 -5.54 -6.30 -20.09
C VAL A 16 -5.19 -5.31 -21.19
N CYS A 17 -3.90 -5.04 -21.38
CA CYS A 17 -3.42 -4.20 -22.47
C CYS A 17 -3.57 -4.93 -23.81
N ARG A 18 -4.28 -4.31 -24.76
CA ARG A 18 -4.44 -4.86 -26.12
C ARG A 18 -3.15 -4.93 -26.93
N SER A 19 -2.13 -4.15 -26.56
CA SER A 19 -0.88 -4.06 -27.32
C SER A 19 0.17 -5.05 -26.84
N CYS A 20 0.33 -5.22 -25.52
CA CYS A 20 1.38 -6.08 -24.95
C CYS A 20 0.84 -7.29 -24.16
N GLY A 21 -0.48 -7.44 -24.03
CA GLY A 21 -1.12 -8.57 -23.38
C GLY A 21 -0.95 -8.65 -21.85
N ARG A 22 -0.40 -7.62 -21.21
CA ARG A 22 -0.25 -7.61 -19.74
C ARG A 22 -1.52 -7.11 -19.06
N ASP A 23 -1.84 -7.70 -17.91
CA ASP A 23 -2.81 -7.15 -16.98
C ASP A 23 -2.41 -5.72 -16.57
N ILE A 24 -3.37 -4.79 -16.67
CA ILE A 24 -3.20 -3.36 -16.37
C ILE A 24 -4.23 -2.85 -15.35
N ALA A 25 -5.26 -3.64 -15.04
CA ALA A 25 -6.16 -3.36 -13.93
C ALA A 25 -5.65 -3.99 -12.64
N ILE A 26 -5.79 -3.26 -11.54
CA ILE A 26 -5.53 -3.77 -10.20
C ILE A 26 -6.86 -4.32 -9.64
N PRO A 27 -6.96 -5.62 -9.30
CA PRO A 27 -8.14 -6.19 -8.68
C PRO A 27 -8.56 -5.43 -7.42
N ALA A 28 -9.86 -5.22 -7.24
CA ALA A 28 -10.41 -4.52 -6.07
C ALA A 28 -10.03 -5.18 -4.74
N SER A 29 -9.89 -6.50 -4.72
CA SER A 29 -9.41 -7.26 -3.54
C SER A 29 -8.00 -6.84 -3.11
N LEU A 30 -7.08 -6.64 -4.06
CA LEU A 30 -5.71 -6.21 -3.76
C LEU A 30 -5.66 -4.76 -3.26
N LEU A 31 -6.54 -3.89 -3.76
CA LEU A 31 -6.68 -2.53 -3.22
C LEU A 31 -7.19 -2.56 -1.77
N ALA A 32 -8.20 -3.38 -1.48
CA ALA A 32 -8.72 -3.55 -0.13
C ALA A 32 -7.67 -4.12 0.83
N GLU A 33 -6.92 -5.14 0.38
CA GLU A 33 -5.83 -5.72 1.18
C GLU A 33 -4.73 -4.69 1.45
N ARG A 34 -4.30 -3.92 0.45
CA ARG A 34 -3.34 -2.83 0.62
C ARG A 34 -3.81 -1.84 1.69
N ASP A 35 -5.07 -1.45 1.66
CA ASP A 35 -5.61 -0.46 2.59
C ASP A 35 -5.70 -1.03 4.02
N MET A 36 -6.08 -2.29 4.16
CA MET A 36 -6.01 -3.01 5.43
C MET A 36 -4.58 -3.07 5.98
N LEU A 37 -3.60 -3.39 5.13
CA LEU A 37 -2.19 -3.47 5.52
C LEU A 37 -1.63 -2.10 5.94
N LYS A 38 -2.00 -1.02 5.24
CA LYS A 38 -1.64 0.35 5.63
C LYS A 38 -2.20 0.70 7.00
N ALA A 39 -3.48 0.42 7.25
CA ALA A 39 -4.12 0.68 8.54
C ALA A 39 -3.44 -0.12 9.68
N LYS A 40 -3.11 -1.40 9.44
CA LYS A 40 -2.38 -2.23 10.40
C LYS A 40 -1.01 -1.64 10.73
N ARG A 41 -0.24 -1.23 9.71
CA ARG A 41 1.08 -0.59 9.88
C ARG A 41 0.97 0.68 10.72
N GLU A 42 0.00 1.52 10.44
CA GLU A 42 -0.21 2.76 11.20
C GLU A 42 -0.57 2.48 12.66
N GLY A 43 -1.38 1.45 12.93
CA GLY A 43 -1.66 0.99 14.29
C GLY A 43 -0.39 0.56 15.02
N LEU A 44 0.42 -0.28 14.39
CA LEU A 44 1.67 -0.77 14.97
C LEU A 44 2.69 0.36 15.21
N MET A 45 2.77 1.34 14.31
CA MET A 45 3.65 2.50 14.49
C MET A 45 3.25 3.34 15.71
N ARG A 46 1.95 3.56 15.92
CA ARG A 46 1.44 4.25 17.12
C ARG A 46 1.72 3.46 18.40
N GLU A 47 1.56 2.15 18.36
CA GLU A 47 1.85 1.28 19.51
C GLU A 47 3.34 1.33 19.87
N LEU A 48 4.21 1.24 18.86
CA LEU A 48 5.65 1.35 19.03
C LEU A 48 6.05 2.68 19.68
N GLU A 49 5.50 3.79 19.19
CA GLU A 49 5.72 5.12 19.77
C GLU A 49 5.30 5.18 21.24
N GLN A 50 4.14 4.63 21.59
CA GLN A 50 3.67 4.59 22.97
C GLN A 50 4.59 3.77 23.87
N VAL A 51 5.06 2.61 23.40
CA VAL A 51 5.98 1.75 24.14
C VAL A 51 7.32 2.47 24.33
N HIS A 52 7.89 3.09 23.30
CA HIS A 52 9.11 3.89 23.43
C HIS A 52 8.93 5.03 24.44
N ALA A 53 7.84 5.77 24.35
CA ALA A 53 7.56 6.85 25.31
C ALA A 53 7.40 6.32 26.74
N ARG A 54 6.80 5.14 26.94
CA ARG A 54 6.73 4.48 28.26
C ARG A 54 8.13 4.08 28.73
N LEU A 55 8.94 3.43 27.91
CA LEU A 55 10.31 3.05 28.26
C LEU A 55 11.20 4.25 28.61
N HIS A 56 11.13 5.33 27.83
CA HIS A 56 11.82 6.59 28.17
C HIS A 56 11.36 7.19 29.50
N ARG A 57 10.09 7.04 29.87
CA ARG A 57 9.55 7.49 31.17
C ARG A 57 9.87 6.53 32.33
N SER A 58 10.00 5.23 32.06
CA SER A 58 10.24 4.17 33.04
C SER A 58 11.74 3.89 33.27
N GLY A 59 12.61 4.36 32.38
CA GLY A 59 14.06 4.32 32.48
C GLY A 59 14.65 5.58 33.12
N ARG A 60 15.11 5.40 34.37
CA ARG A 60 16.14 6.13 35.15
C ARG A 60 17.06 7.10 34.37
N PRO A 61 17.47 8.26 34.95
CA PRO A 61 18.48 9.12 34.35
C PRO A 61 19.85 8.44 34.25
N SER A 62 20.47 8.52 33.07
CA SER A 62 21.92 8.64 32.82
C SER A 62 22.11 9.07 31.36
#